data_AF-A0A2E4N2J4-F1
#
_entry.id   AF-A0A2E4N2J4-F1
#
_cell.length_a   1.000
_cell.length_b   1.000
_cell.length_c   1.000
_cell.angle_alpha   90.00
_cell.angle_beta   90.00
_cell.angle_gamma   90.00
#
_symmetry.space_group_name_H-M   'P 1'
#
loop_
_entity.id
_entity.type
_entity.pdbx_description
1 polymer ?
#
loop_
_entity_poly.entity_id
_entity_poly.type
_entity_poly.pdbx_seq_one_letter_code
_entity_poly.pdbx_strand_id
1 'polypeptide(L)'
;MSIGSTYPSEITHTTDAATGRSITQYTSAEANSYPLYYFIPSHTLDNRYVVFHSERTGYVQLYRLDTQTGEITQLTDGTTRESGWAIWCQPHLRGIYNHLSALNQITNDVFYFQDEEIRSTNLISLENRHVCNI
;
A
#
# COMPACT_ATOMS: atom_id res chain seq x y z
N MET A 1 4.60 -13.05 -6.26
CA MET A 1 5.00 -11.84 -7.01
C MET A 1 5.99 -11.08 -6.15
N SER A 2 7.00 -10.49 -6.77
CA SER A 2 8.11 -9.82 -6.09
C SER A 2 7.96 -8.30 -6.13
N ILE A 3 8.71 -7.63 -5.26
CA ILE A 3 8.91 -6.18 -5.28
C ILE A 3 9.27 -5.71 -6.70
N GLY A 4 8.70 -4.58 -7.12
CA GLY A 4 8.91 -3.99 -8.44
C GLY A 4 7.96 -4.47 -9.56
N SER A 5 7.10 -5.45 -9.29
CA SER A 5 6.04 -5.83 -10.23
C SER A 5 5.12 -4.62 -10.49
N THR A 6 4.81 -4.33 -11.76
CA THR A 6 3.96 -3.21 -12.15
C THR A 6 2.59 -3.67 -12.67
N TYR A 7 1.59 -2.82 -12.49
CA TYR A 7 0.23 -3.00 -13.00
C TYR A 7 -0.20 -1.74 -13.74
N PRO A 8 -1.01 -1.88 -14.81
CA PRO A 8 -1.51 -0.74 -15.55
C PRO A 8 -2.44 0.12 -14.70
N SER A 9 -2.70 1.33 -15.19
CA SER A 9 -3.64 2.25 -14.56
C SER A 9 -5.04 1.66 -14.42
N GLU A 10 -5.59 1.82 -13.23
CA GLU A 10 -6.98 1.50 -12.86
C GLU A 10 -7.82 2.79 -12.70
N ILE A 11 -7.25 3.94 -13.06
CA ILE A 11 -7.86 5.26 -12.80
C ILE A 11 -9.16 5.41 -13.58
N THR A 12 -10.22 5.75 -12.85
CA THR A 12 -11.47 6.23 -13.44
C THR A 12 -11.93 7.52 -12.77
N HIS A 13 -12.70 8.30 -13.52
CA HIS A 13 -13.25 9.57 -13.04
C HIS A 13 -14.77 9.50 -13.04
N THR A 14 -15.36 10.02 -11.98
CA THR A 14 -16.81 10.21 -11.88
C THR A 14 -17.11 11.52 -11.16
N THR A 15 -18.38 11.86 -11.06
CA THR A 15 -18.84 13.05 -10.35
C THR A 15 -19.85 12.61 -9.31
N ASP A 16 -19.67 13.10 -8.09
CA ASP A 16 -20.64 12.90 -7.02
C ASP A 16 -21.98 13.56 -7.39
N ALA A 17 -23.06 12.78 -7.45
CA ALA A 17 -24.36 13.28 -7.89
C ALA A 17 -24.98 14.31 -6.93
N ALA A 18 -24.67 14.23 -5.63
CA ALA A 18 -25.25 15.11 -4.62
C ALA A 18 -24.53 16.47 -4.55
N THR A 19 -23.21 16.50 -4.75
CA THR A 19 -22.38 17.68 -4.52
C THR A 19 -21.71 18.24 -5.76
N GLY A 20 -21.73 17.50 -6.88
CA GLY A 20 -21.05 17.89 -8.13
C GLY A 20 -19.52 17.84 -8.05
N ARG A 21 -18.93 17.31 -6.97
CA ARG A 21 -17.48 17.20 -6.83
C ARG A 21 -16.94 16.07 -7.70
N SER A 22 -15.80 16.31 -8.34
CA SER A 22 -15.07 15.27 -9.06
C SER A 22 -14.51 14.22 -8.09
N ILE A 23 -14.70 12.96 -8.43
CA ILE A 23 -14.15 11.79 -7.74
C ILE A 23 -13.19 11.09 -8.69
N THR A 24 -11.99 10.80 -8.20
CA THR A 24 -11.03 9.93 -8.88
C THR A 24 -10.92 8.63 -8.12
N GLN A 25 -11.27 7.51 -8.76
CA GLN A 25 -11.05 6.18 -8.23
C GLN A 25 -9.71 5.67 -8.75
N TYR A 26 -8.78 5.41 -7.84
CA TYR A 26 -7.43 4.98 -8.18
C TYR A 26 -7.27 3.47 -8.39
N THR A 27 -8.17 2.66 -7.83
CA THR A 27 -8.08 1.20 -7.87
C THR A 27 -9.43 0.57 -8.20
N SER A 28 -9.43 -0.47 -9.02
CA SER A 28 -10.59 -1.24 -9.46
C SER A 28 -10.36 -2.76 -9.44
N ALA A 29 -9.21 -3.24 -8.93
CA ALA A 29 -8.97 -4.66 -8.75
C ALA A 29 -10.06 -5.32 -7.89
N GLU A 30 -10.41 -6.59 -8.20
CA GLU A 30 -11.34 -7.41 -7.41
C GLU A 30 -10.67 -7.90 -6.10
N ALA A 31 -10.24 -6.96 -5.28
CA ALA A 31 -9.53 -7.17 -4.03
C ALA A 31 -9.67 -5.94 -3.15
N ASN A 32 -9.55 -6.12 -1.83
CA ASN A 32 -9.50 -4.96 -0.93
C ASN A 32 -8.27 -4.12 -1.25
N SER A 33 -8.47 -2.82 -1.38
CA SER A 33 -7.42 -1.81 -1.49
C SER A 33 -7.77 -0.66 -0.56
N TYR A 34 -6.84 -0.26 0.30
CA TYR A 34 -7.09 0.74 1.34
C TYR A 34 -5.81 1.51 1.67
N PRO A 35 -5.93 2.77 2.14
CA PRO A 35 -4.77 3.59 2.47
C PRO A 35 -4.06 3.09 3.73
N LEU A 36 -2.92 3.71 4.05
CA LEU A 36 -2.34 3.61 5.39
C LEU A 36 -3.34 4.10 6.44
N TYR A 37 -3.10 3.77 7.71
CA TYR A 37 -4.00 4.15 8.79
C TYR A 37 -4.21 5.68 8.84
N TYR A 38 -5.39 6.16 9.28
CA TYR A 38 -5.86 7.52 8.97
C TYR A 38 -4.98 8.69 9.48
N PHE A 39 -4.14 8.49 10.50
CA PHE A 39 -3.21 9.48 11.00
C PHE A 39 -1.79 9.37 10.39
N ILE A 40 -1.60 8.44 9.45
CA ILE A 40 -0.37 8.21 8.71
C ILE A 40 -0.57 8.71 7.28
N PRO A 41 0.31 9.59 6.75
CA PRO A 41 0.17 10.06 5.38
C PRO A 41 0.39 8.92 4.39
N SER A 42 -0.57 8.73 3.47
CA SER A 42 -0.42 7.80 2.36
C SER A 42 0.24 8.44 1.13
N HIS A 43 0.28 9.77 1.05
CA HIS A 43 0.84 10.48 -0.10
C HIS A 43 2.31 10.83 0.11
N THR A 44 3.11 10.89 -0.96
CA THR A 44 4.41 11.57 -0.93
C THR A 44 4.24 13.09 -0.82
N LEU A 45 5.28 13.81 -0.38
CA LEU A 45 5.19 15.28 -0.17
C LEU A 45 4.83 16.05 -1.44
N ASP A 46 5.25 15.56 -2.59
CA ASP A 46 4.96 16.13 -3.91
C ASP A 46 3.61 15.68 -4.48
N ASN A 47 2.83 14.87 -3.75
CA ASN A 47 1.60 14.22 -4.17
C ASN A 47 1.74 13.33 -5.43
N ARG A 48 2.96 13.00 -5.85
CA ARG A 48 3.19 12.17 -7.03
C ARG A 48 2.79 10.73 -6.78
N TYR A 49 3.01 10.22 -5.57
CA TYR A 49 2.70 8.83 -5.25
C TYR A 49 1.69 8.71 -4.11
N VAL A 50 0.84 7.68 -4.21
CA VAL A 50 -0.01 7.18 -3.12
C VAL A 50 0.46 5.79 -2.74
N VAL A 51 0.80 5.59 -1.47
CA VAL A 51 1.11 4.30 -0.88
C VAL A 51 -0.15 3.71 -0.27
N PHE A 52 -0.47 2.47 -0.61
CA PHE A 52 -1.69 1.80 -0.18
C PHE A 52 -1.47 0.30 -0.01
N HIS A 53 -2.30 -0.33 0.82
CA HIS A 53 -2.39 -1.77 0.94
C HIS A 53 -3.32 -2.33 -0.14
N SER A 54 -2.98 -3.48 -0.70
CA SER A 54 -3.87 -4.21 -1.60
C SER A 54 -3.70 -5.71 -1.45
N GLU A 55 -4.80 -6.44 -1.61
CA GLU A 55 -4.84 -7.91 -1.63
C GLU A 55 -4.81 -8.47 -3.06
N ARG A 56 -4.50 -7.63 -4.07
CA ARG A 56 -4.57 -7.99 -5.51
C ARG A 56 -3.75 -9.21 -5.93
N THR A 57 -2.77 -9.62 -5.12
CA THR A 57 -1.96 -10.84 -5.35
C THR A 57 -2.33 -12.00 -4.43
N GLY A 58 -3.46 -11.93 -3.73
CA GLY A 58 -3.92 -12.92 -2.74
C GLY A 58 -3.27 -12.81 -1.36
N TYR A 59 -2.38 -11.83 -1.17
CA TYR A 59 -1.72 -11.47 0.09
C TYR A 59 -1.79 -9.95 0.23
N VAL A 60 -1.95 -9.45 1.45
CA VAL A 60 -1.84 -8.03 1.79
C VAL A 60 -0.39 -7.59 1.52
N GLN A 61 -0.23 -6.64 0.61
CA GLN A 61 1.05 -6.02 0.29
C GLN A 61 0.90 -4.51 0.18
N LEU A 62 2.00 -3.79 0.31
CA LEU A 62 2.06 -2.36 -0.03
C LEU A 62 2.34 -2.17 -1.51
N TYR A 63 1.73 -1.14 -2.06
CA TYR A 63 1.91 -0.67 -3.43
C TYR A 63 2.08 0.84 -3.42
N ARG A 64 2.81 1.38 -4.41
CA ARG A 64 2.74 2.79 -4.78
C ARG A 64 1.90 2.93 -6.05
N LEU A 65 1.07 3.95 -6.14
CA LEU A 65 0.41 4.41 -7.36
C LEU A 65 1.00 5.76 -7.76
N ASP A 66 1.44 5.91 -9.01
CA ASP A 66 1.78 7.22 -9.58
C ASP A 66 0.49 7.94 -9.97
N THR A 67 0.23 9.11 -9.38
CA THR A 67 -1.03 9.86 -9.56
C THR A 67 -1.17 10.49 -10.94
N GLN A 68 -0.06 10.62 -11.69
CA GLN A 68 -0.06 11.20 -13.03
C GLN A 68 -0.32 10.13 -14.09
N THR A 69 0.29 8.95 -13.96
CA THR A 69 0.19 7.87 -14.96
C THR A 69 -0.84 6.81 -14.58
N GLY A 70 -1.14 6.68 -13.29
CA GLY A 70 -1.91 5.59 -12.70
C GLY A 70 -1.15 4.28 -12.58
N GLU A 71 0.13 4.21 -12.97
CA GLU A 71 0.94 3.00 -12.81
C GLU A 71 1.03 2.61 -11.34
N ILE A 72 0.79 1.32 -11.06
CA ILE A 72 0.88 0.76 -9.72
C ILE A 72 2.11 -0.14 -9.63
N THR A 73 2.96 0.05 -8.62
CA THR A 73 4.15 -0.79 -8.38
C THR A 73 4.07 -1.46 -7.01
N GLN A 74 4.34 -2.76 -6.95
CA GLN A 74 4.41 -3.52 -5.70
C GLN A 74 5.68 -3.18 -4.91
N LEU A 75 5.53 -2.88 -3.61
CA LEU A 75 6.60 -2.46 -2.71
C LEU A 75 7.02 -3.54 -1.70
N THR A 76 6.21 -4.56 -1.49
CA THR A 76 6.49 -5.63 -0.52
C THR A 76 6.10 -7.00 -1.08
N ASP A 77 6.73 -8.05 -0.56
CA ASP A 77 6.47 -9.45 -0.91
C ASP A 77 6.37 -10.33 0.35
N GLY A 78 5.83 -9.78 1.43
CA GLY A 78 5.77 -10.44 2.73
C GLY A 78 4.82 -11.63 2.78
N THR A 79 5.11 -12.58 3.67
CA THR A 79 4.45 -13.89 3.69
C THR A 79 3.89 -14.30 5.05
N THR A 80 3.68 -13.36 5.96
CA THR A 80 3.11 -13.64 7.29
C THR A 80 1.77 -14.37 7.14
N ARG A 81 1.57 -15.46 7.88
CA ARG A 81 0.36 -16.29 7.75
C ARG A 81 -0.87 -15.69 8.42
N GLU A 82 -0.66 -15.00 9.54
CA GLU A 82 -1.72 -14.36 10.32
C GLU A 82 -1.39 -12.87 10.43
N SER A 83 -1.80 -12.11 9.43
CA SER A 83 -1.42 -10.70 9.25
C SER A 83 -2.52 -9.70 9.61
N GLY A 84 -3.61 -10.17 10.22
CA GLY A 84 -4.69 -9.33 10.69
C GLY A 84 -4.24 -8.41 11.83
N TRP A 85 -4.68 -7.15 11.81
CA TRP A 85 -4.32 -6.15 12.83
C TRP A 85 -4.91 -6.47 14.21
N ALA A 86 -6.15 -6.94 14.25
CA ALA A 86 -6.81 -7.42 15.46
C ALA A 86 -7.63 -8.65 15.10
N ILE A 87 -7.69 -9.63 16.02
CA ILE A 87 -8.39 -10.92 15.84
C ILE A 87 -9.87 -10.77 15.47
N TRP A 88 -10.47 -9.60 15.72
CA TRP A 88 -11.88 -9.31 15.45
C TRP A 88 -12.12 -8.56 14.13
N CYS A 89 -11.09 -8.02 13.48
CA CYS A 89 -11.25 -7.07 12.37
C CYS A 89 -11.20 -7.72 10.99
N GLN A 90 -10.62 -8.92 10.86
CA GLN A 90 -10.63 -9.76 9.66
C GLN A 90 -9.94 -11.10 9.98
N PRO A 91 -10.66 -12.24 10.00
CA PRO A 91 -10.02 -13.52 10.22
C PRO A 91 -9.10 -13.88 9.03
N HIS A 92 -7.85 -14.26 9.33
CA HIS A 92 -6.91 -14.96 8.43
C HIS A 92 -6.42 -14.21 7.18
N LEU A 93 -6.05 -12.93 7.31
CA LEU A 93 -5.26 -12.27 6.27
C LEU A 93 -3.84 -12.85 6.21
N ARG A 94 -3.25 -12.94 5.02
CA ARG A 94 -1.84 -13.29 4.82
C ARG A 94 -1.10 -12.13 4.15
N GLY A 95 0.19 -11.94 4.44
CA GLY A 95 1.00 -10.89 3.81
C GLY A 95 1.90 -10.14 4.79
N ILE A 96 2.00 -8.84 4.63
CA ILE A 96 2.52 -7.95 5.69
C ILE A 96 1.42 -7.65 6.71
N TYR A 97 1.77 -7.23 7.92
CA TYR A 97 0.76 -6.84 8.92
C TYR A 97 -0.10 -5.67 8.41
N ASN A 98 -1.41 -5.92 8.37
CA ASN A 98 -2.40 -4.93 7.97
C ASN A 98 -2.37 -3.73 8.94
N HIS A 99 -2.51 -2.52 8.39
CA HIS A 99 -2.53 -1.24 9.10
C HIS A 99 -1.27 -0.89 9.91
N LEU A 100 -0.29 -1.78 10.02
CA LEU A 100 1.00 -1.55 10.66
C LEU A 100 2.04 -1.17 9.61
N SER A 101 1.90 0.03 9.05
CA SER A 101 2.83 0.56 8.06
C SER A 101 2.92 2.09 8.16
N ALA A 102 4.09 2.65 7.87
CA ALA A 102 4.33 4.08 7.96
C ALA A 102 5.21 4.58 6.81
N LEU A 103 4.78 5.67 6.18
CA LEU A 103 5.56 6.35 5.14
C LEU A 103 6.40 7.47 5.75
N ASN A 104 7.71 7.41 5.57
CA ASN A 104 8.59 8.56 5.73
C ASN A 104 8.64 9.34 4.41
N GLN A 105 7.92 10.45 4.34
CA GLN A 105 7.80 11.24 3.11
C GLN A 105 9.07 12.04 2.76
N ILE A 106 10.05 12.14 3.68
CA ILE A 106 11.34 12.82 3.44
C ILE A 106 12.32 11.89 2.74
N THR A 107 12.42 10.64 3.20
CA THR A 107 13.33 9.64 2.62
C THR A 107 12.68 8.80 1.53
N ASN A 108 11.36 8.91 1.36
CA ASN A 108 10.55 8.05 0.51
C ASN A 108 10.67 6.57 0.90
N ASP A 109 10.81 6.28 2.19
CA ASP A 109 10.80 4.91 2.70
C ASP A 109 9.43 4.58 3.28
N VAL A 110 8.85 3.44 2.88
CA VAL A 110 7.73 2.86 3.60
C VAL A 110 8.24 1.76 4.53
N PHE A 111 7.87 1.85 5.80
CA PHE A 111 8.15 0.86 6.83
C PHE A 111 6.93 -0.04 7.00
N TYR A 112 7.17 -1.32 7.19
CA TYR A 112 6.14 -2.32 7.41
C TYR A 112 6.65 -3.45 8.29
N PHE A 113 5.71 -4.18 8.87
CA PHE A 113 6.01 -5.29 9.76
C PHE A 113 5.70 -6.60 9.04
N GLN A 114 6.57 -7.57 9.26
CA GLN A 114 6.40 -8.95 8.83
C GLN A 114 6.94 -9.85 9.92
N ASP A 115 6.08 -10.68 10.51
CA ASP A 115 6.42 -11.51 11.66
C ASP A 115 7.15 -10.66 12.75
N GLU A 116 8.34 -11.07 13.17
CA GLU A 116 9.18 -10.39 14.18
C GLU A 116 10.18 -9.39 13.56
N GLU A 117 9.95 -8.93 12.33
CA GLU A 117 10.82 -8.01 11.60
C GLU A 117 10.13 -6.66 11.30
N ILE A 118 10.90 -5.59 11.45
CA ILE A 118 10.63 -4.32 10.78
C ILE A 118 11.45 -4.29 9.49
N ARG A 119 10.78 -4.01 8.38
CA ARG A 119 11.37 -3.89 7.05
C ARG A 119 11.03 -2.53 6.45
N SER A 120 11.80 -2.13 5.45
CA SER A 120 11.57 -0.88 4.74
C SER A 120 11.83 -1.05 3.25
N THR A 121 10.95 -0.50 2.42
CA THR A 121 11.15 -0.39 0.98
C THR A 121 11.20 1.08 0.58
N ASN A 122 12.21 1.46 -0.19
CA ASN A 122 12.25 2.77 -0.81
C ASN A 122 11.26 2.86 -1.98
N LEU A 123 10.39 3.86 -1.95
CA LEU A 123 9.36 4.08 -2.95
C LEU A 123 9.89 4.44 -4.33
N ILE A 124 11.18 4.75 -4.52
CA ILE A 124 11.72 5.14 -5.83
C ILE A 124 12.69 4.06 -6.32
N SER A 125 13.74 3.77 -5.56
CA SER A 125 14.77 2.79 -5.94
C SER A 125 14.28 1.35 -5.85
N LEU A 126 13.15 1.10 -5.16
CA LEU A 126 12.61 -0.23 -4.87
C LEU A 126 13.54 -1.09 -4.00
N GLU A 127 14.59 -0.51 -3.44
CA GLU A 127 15.47 -1.20 -2.51
C GLU A 127 14.71 -1.55 -1.25
N ASN A 128 14.73 -2.84 -0.89
CA ASN A 128 14.14 -3.37 0.32
C ASN A 128 15.21 -3.79 1.31
N ARG A 129 15.04 -3.42 2.58
CA ARG A 129 15.98 -3.71 3.64
C ARG A 129 15.28 -4.20 4.89
N HIS A 130 15.97 -5.12 5.58
CA HIS A 130 15.71 -5.39 6.99
C HIS A 130 16.18 -4.20 7.83
N VAL A 131 15.34 -3.76 8.76
CA VAL A 131 15.64 -2.61 9.65
C VAL A 131 16.09 -3.11 11.01
N CYS A 132 15.27 -3.95 11.66
CA CYS A 132 15.59 -4.59 12.93
C CYS A 132 14.60 -5.73 13.22
N ASN A 133 14.92 -6.53 14.25
CA ASN A 133 13.99 -7.47 14.87
C ASN A 133 13.26 -6.79 16.05
N ILE A 134 12.09 -7.30 16.43
CA ILE A 134 11.28 -6.82 17.56
C ILE A 134 10.91 -7.91 18.54
#